data_AF-A0A427XM45-F1
#
_entry.id   AF-A0A427XM45-F1
#
_cell.length_a   1.000
_cell.length_b   1.000
_cell.length_c   1.000
_cell.angle_alpha   90.00
_cell.angle_beta   90.00
_cell.angle_gamma   90.00
#
_symmetry.space_group_name_H-M   'P 1'
#
loop_
_entity.id
_entity.type
_entity.pdbx_description
1 polymer ?
#
loop_
_entity_poly.entity_id
_entity_poly.type
_entity_poly.pdbx_seq_one_letter_code
_entity_poly.pdbx_strand_id
1 'polypeptide(L)'
;MSVVADSPSRSPPPKRVRAESPAAAPAAVDAAAPAAASTAAAPSSSKPAQNKGKNFQQGKGKRKRNRHILPDPYSSGDVLYRDVVDFLGKEYVDEIIAKGDSSEWDAPADLELMSVIELTAGVMTVSGESLSMYEKDGKKWAIVVPFAHPGDKIRAKVFKHDRLCSMADMVEIVEYCDDLRGGEGDRRVNPEAGCKYFGECGGCQLQSVPYAKQLLHKARTVDLAYQRFSGLQGGKVPGILPTIGSPKQWGYRTKITPHFDAPPKWAQRPDQNEEDANDVREWSCRIGFDRKGKPGVLDIEECPIATPVLNAKLIDERQRIKETIWSFKRGATVLLRDSLPAPEPIPTAESPYDPASSTEVAHVAITNHKELVYERVGSFLFSFAAGSFFQNNNSILIPLTEYVKEAIFPPGSTAKRPTHLVDTYCGSGLFGITLSTEFERVAGVEITADSITAAKKNAAMNGLQDKTTWLCGKAEQIFGGLPEQGFAGDHSCVVIDPPRKGCDTPFLEQLLAFKPLTAVYVSCNVHTQARDIGWFITESEKRGEGKWRYELESLRGFDLFPQTAHVESVGVLRLVELN
;
A
#
# COMPACT_ATOMS: atom_id res chain seq x y z
N MET A 1 -15.14 -45.33 14.18
CA MET A 1 -14.09 -45.41 13.14
C MET A 1 -13.93 -44.01 12.57
N SER A 2 -12.79 -43.39 12.87
CA SER A 2 -12.48 -41.99 12.63
C SER A 2 -11.53 -41.88 11.45
N VAL A 3 -11.82 -40.99 10.50
CA VAL A 3 -10.84 -40.56 9.50
C VAL A 3 -10.79 -39.04 9.56
N VAL A 4 -9.72 -38.54 10.17
CA VAL A 4 -9.38 -37.12 10.30
C VAL A 4 -8.73 -36.71 8.99
N ALA A 5 -9.33 -35.78 8.26
CA ALA A 5 -8.73 -35.20 7.05
C ALA A 5 -7.80 -34.03 7.44
N ASP A 6 -6.53 -34.16 7.07
CA ASP A 6 -5.50 -33.14 7.28
C ASP A 6 -5.79 -31.86 6.49
N SER A 7 -5.56 -30.72 7.14
CA SER A 7 -5.70 -29.38 6.56
C SER A 7 -4.57 -29.09 5.56
N PRO A 8 -4.82 -28.47 4.39
CA PRO A 8 -3.76 -28.12 3.46
C PRO A 8 -2.96 -26.91 3.97
N SER A 9 -1.65 -27.10 4.06
CA SER A 9 -0.66 -26.09 4.47
C SER A 9 -0.66 -24.88 3.54
N ARG A 10 -0.69 -23.67 4.11
CA ARG A 10 -0.50 -22.40 3.39
C ARG A 10 0.87 -22.36 2.70
N SER A 11 0.89 -22.11 1.39
CA SER A 11 2.12 -21.82 0.65
C SER A 11 2.61 -20.40 0.97
N PRO A 12 3.90 -20.19 1.27
CA PRO A 12 4.47 -18.86 1.41
C PRO A 12 4.57 -18.14 0.05
N PRO A 13 4.61 -16.79 0.02
CA PRO A 13 4.67 -16.02 -1.22
C PRO A 13 5.95 -16.35 -2.02
N PRO A 14 5.88 -16.32 -3.36
CA PRO A 14 7.02 -16.68 -4.21
C PRO A 14 8.15 -15.66 -4.09
N LYS A 15 9.37 -16.14 -3.79
CA LYS A 15 10.61 -15.36 -3.90
C LYS A 15 10.91 -15.07 -5.38
N ARG A 16 11.25 -13.81 -5.68
CA ARG A 16 11.72 -13.34 -7.00
C ARG A 16 12.88 -14.21 -7.49
N VAL A 17 12.77 -14.75 -8.71
CA VAL A 17 13.84 -15.48 -9.38
C VAL A 17 14.58 -14.54 -10.32
N ARG A 18 15.91 -14.49 -10.17
CA ARG A 18 16.86 -13.76 -11.02
C ARG A 18 16.97 -14.51 -12.35
N ALA A 19 16.67 -13.84 -13.46
CA ALA A 19 16.86 -14.40 -14.80
C ALA A 19 18.34 -14.50 -15.17
N GLU A 20 18.67 -15.56 -15.89
CA GLU A 20 19.99 -15.95 -16.37
C GLU A 20 20.55 -14.95 -17.42
N SER A 21 21.87 -14.75 -17.38
CA SER A 21 22.61 -13.88 -18.30
C SER A 21 22.83 -14.56 -19.66
N PRO A 22 22.79 -13.82 -20.79
CA PRO A 22 23.27 -14.33 -22.06
C PRO A 22 24.80 -14.20 -22.19
N ALA A 23 25.37 -15.05 -23.04
CA ALA A 23 26.79 -15.30 -23.21
C ALA A 23 27.54 -14.25 -24.08
N ALA A 24 28.77 -13.96 -23.62
CA ALA A 24 30.03 -13.63 -24.28
C ALA A 24 30.09 -12.78 -25.58
N ALA A 25 30.88 -11.69 -25.48
CA ALA A 25 31.79 -11.18 -26.52
C ALA A 25 33.05 -10.56 -25.83
N PRO A 26 34.21 -10.43 -26.51
CA PRO A 26 35.49 -10.90 -25.96
C PRO A 26 36.41 -9.86 -25.29
N ALA A 27 37.41 -10.45 -24.65
CA ALA A 27 38.52 -9.95 -23.83
C ALA A 27 39.24 -8.65 -24.25
N ALA A 28 39.59 -7.86 -23.23
CA ALA A 28 40.77 -7.00 -23.21
C ALA A 28 41.56 -7.29 -21.92
N VAL A 29 42.89 -7.19 -22.04
CA VAL A 29 43.91 -7.91 -21.27
C VAL A 29 44.49 -7.05 -20.13
N ASP A 30 44.73 -7.72 -19.00
CA ASP A 30 45.65 -7.54 -17.87
C ASP A 30 46.40 -6.20 -17.60
N ALA A 31 46.38 -5.79 -16.32
CA ALA A 31 47.61 -5.68 -15.52
C ALA A 31 47.28 -5.59 -14.01
N ALA A 32 47.84 -6.52 -13.22
CA ALA A 32 47.78 -6.57 -11.76
C ALA A 32 49.19 -6.52 -11.16
N ALA A 33 49.34 -5.90 -9.97
CA ALA A 33 50.28 -6.27 -8.89
C ALA A 33 50.14 -5.25 -7.71
N PRO A 34 50.65 -5.53 -6.49
CA PRO A 34 50.19 -6.60 -5.59
C PRO A 34 50.01 -6.13 -4.12
N ALA A 35 49.36 -6.94 -3.27
CA ALA A 35 49.29 -6.77 -1.82
C ALA A 35 50.13 -7.85 -1.10
N ALA A 36 50.83 -7.43 -0.05
CA ALA A 36 51.81 -8.20 0.72
C ALA A 36 51.20 -9.08 1.84
N ALA A 37 52.01 -10.03 2.30
CA ALA A 37 51.68 -11.23 3.08
C ALA A 37 51.95 -11.14 4.61
N SER A 38 51.37 -12.07 5.38
CA SER A 38 52.04 -12.97 6.38
C SER A 38 50.97 -13.72 7.21
N THR A 39 50.71 -15.03 7.04
CA THR A 39 51.34 -16.27 7.60
C THR A 39 51.23 -16.50 9.12
N ALA A 40 50.52 -17.59 9.52
CA ALA A 40 51.00 -18.66 10.42
C ALA A 40 49.99 -19.84 10.47
N ALA A 41 50.50 -21.07 10.64
CA ALA A 41 49.89 -22.35 10.22
C ALA A 41 49.50 -23.31 11.37
N ALA A 42 48.46 -24.13 11.11
CA ALA A 42 48.18 -25.58 11.36
C ALA A 42 48.75 -26.34 12.62
N PRO A 43 48.12 -27.41 13.17
CA PRO A 43 47.72 -28.62 12.41
C PRO A 43 46.43 -29.37 12.86
N SER A 44 46.06 -30.33 12.02
CA SER A 44 44.94 -31.28 12.11
C SER A 44 45.26 -32.54 12.93
N SER A 45 44.26 -33.10 13.60
CA SER A 45 44.21 -34.53 13.95
C SER A 45 42.75 -35.00 14.20
N SER A 46 42.51 -36.29 13.99
CA SER A 46 41.20 -36.89 13.71
C SER A 46 40.78 -37.93 14.76
N LYS A 47 39.44 -38.09 14.88
CA LYS A 47 38.62 -39.19 15.49
C LYS A 47 38.45 -39.21 17.03
N PRO A 48 37.42 -39.90 17.60
CA PRO A 48 36.15 -40.42 17.05
C PRO A 48 34.88 -40.00 17.84
N ALA A 49 33.71 -40.11 17.20
CA ALA A 49 32.40 -39.93 17.83
C ALA A 49 32.05 -41.10 18.77
N GLN A 50 31.76 -40.80 20.04
CA GLN A 50 31.17 -41.76 20.98
C GLN A 50 29.67 -41.49 21.17
N ASN A 51 28.92 -42.53 20.86
CA ASN A 51 27.49 -42.69 21.03
C ASN A 51 27.16 -42.84 22.53
N LYS A 52 26.34 -41.95 23.09
CA LYS A 52 25.70 -42.16 24.40
C LYS A 52 24.20 -41.94 24.26
N GLY A 53 23.48 -43.06 24.26
CA GLY A 53 22.03 -43.10 24.27
C GLY A 53 21.47 -42.36 25.49
N LYS A 54 20.38 -41.63 25.27
CA LYS A 54 19.52 -41.12 26.34
C LYS A 54 18.10 -41.62 26.09
N ASN A 55 17.61 -42.31 27.11
CA ASN A 55 16.29 -42.91 27.24
C ASN A 55 15.17 -41.94 26.84
N PHE A 56 14.28 -42.41 25.96
CA PHE A 56 12.95 -41.82 25.76
C PHE A 56 12.08 -42.14 26.98
N GLN A 57 11.97 -41.19 27.92
CA GLN A 57 10.82 -41.15 28.81
C GLN A 57 9.69 -40.40 28.10
N GLN A 58 8.57 -41.10 27.89
CA GLN A 58 7.32 -40.54 27.39
C GLN A 58 6.80 -39.46 28.34
N GLY A 59 7.16 -38.21 28.06
CA GLY A 59 6.51 -37.05 28.64
C GLY A 59 5.16 -36.84 27.97
N LYS A 60 4.08 -37.00 28.74
CA LYS A 60 2.71 -36.61 28.35
C LYS A 60 2.74 -35.21 27.73
N GLY A 61 2.49 -35.12 26.42
CA GLY A 61 2.45 -33.86 25.71
C GLY A 61 1.37 -32.95 26.28
N LYS A 62 1.75 -31.92 27.03
CA LYS A 62 0.90 -30.75 27.22
C LYS A 62 0.67 -30.16 25.83
N ARG A 63 -0.53 -30.32 25.27
CA ARG A 63 -1.00 -29.57 24.10
C ARG A 63 -0.61 -28.10 24.32
N LYS A 64 0.29 -27.55 23.50
CA LYS A 64 0.49 -26.10 23.42
C LYS A 64 -0.88 -25.53 23.08
N ARG A 65 -1.55 -24.90 24.05
CA ARG A 65 -2.73 -24.05 23.80
C ARG A 65 -2.33 -23.13 22.64
N ASN A 66 -3.09 -23.15 21.54
CA ASN A 66 -2.93 -22.17 20.48
C ASN A 66 -3.04 -20.79 21.14
N ARG A 67 -1.90 -20.12 21.34
CA ARG A 67 -1.89 -18.80 21.93
C ARG A 67 -2.45 -17.87 20.87
N HIS A 68 -3.62 -17.31 21.10
CA HIS A 68 -4.19 -16.31 20.22
C HIS A 68 -3.20 -15.15 20.08
N ILE A 69 -2.85 -14.81 18.85
CA ILE A 69 -1.90 -13.75 18.53
C ILE A 69 -2.72 -12.50 18.23
N LEU A 70 -2.48 -11.44 19.01
CA LEU A 70 -3.07 -10.14 18.73
C LEU A 70 -2.49 -9.57 17.44
N PRO A 71 -3.29 -8.83 16.64
CA PRO A 71 -2.78 -8.20 15.44
C PRO A 71 -1.65 -7.23 15.78
N ASP A 72 -0.67 -7.13 14.88
CA ASP A 72 0.39 -6.14 15.02
C ASP A 72 -0.22 -4.73 15.05
N PRO A 73 0.27 -3.82 15.90
CA PRO A 73 -0.22 -2.44 15.95
C PRO A 73 -0.22 -1.77 14.59
N TYR A 74 -1.28 -1.01 14.29
CA TYR A 74 -1.47 -0.28 13.01
C TYR A 74 -1.56 -1.17 11.76
N SER A 75 -1.59 -2.50 11.92
CA SER A 75 -1.88 -3.43 10.83
C SER A 75 -3.36 -3.37 10.45
N SER A 76 -3.72 -3.91 9.28
CA SER A 76 -5.12 -4.04 8.89
C SER A 76 -5.96 -4.82 9.90
N GLY A 77 -5.35 -5.77 10.62
CA GLY A 77 -6.02 -6.52 11.69
C GLY A 77 -6.31 -5.66 12.93
N ASP A 78 -5.39 -4.77 13.32
CA ASP A 78 -5.61 -3.84 14.44
C ASP A 78 -6.65 -2.78 14.06
N VAL A 79 -6.59 -2.25 12.83
CA VAL A 79 -7.59 -1.31 12.30
C VAL A 79 -8.99 -1.94 12.30
N LEU A 80 -9.14 -3.16 11.79
CA LEU A 80 -10.41 -3.88 11.83
C LEU A 80 -10.87 -4.14 13.26
N TYR A 81 -9.96 -4.49 14.17
CA TYR A 81 -10.29 -4.64 15.58
C TYR A 81 -10.85 -3.34 16.16
N ARG A 82 -10.29 -2.17 15.85
CA ARG A 82 -10.85 -0.87 16.29
C ARG A 82 -12.24 -0.61 15.73
N ASP A 83 -12.48 -0.92 14.44
CA ASP A 83 -13.82 -0.83 13.86
C ASP A 83 -14.83 -1.75 14.57
N VAL A 84 -14.41 -2.98 14.93
CA VAL A 84 -15.24 -3.92 15.70
C VAL A 84 -15.51 -3.41 17.11
N VAL A 85 -14.52 -2.84 17.80
CA VAL A 85 -14.72 -2.27 19.14
C VAL A 85 -15.71 -1.12 19.11
N ASP A 86 -15.56 -0.19 18.17
CA ASP A 86 -16.47 0.95 18.03
C ASP A 86 -17.89 0.49 17.69
N PHE A 87 -18.02 -0.56 16.87
CA PHE A 87 -19.31 -1.13 16.49
C PHE A 87 -20.02 -1.88 17.64
N LEU A 88 -19.29 -2.67 18.42
CA LEU A 88 -19.86 -3.43 19.54
C LEU A 88 -20.09 -2.57 20.79
N GLY A 89 -19.41 -1.43 20.89
CA GLY A 89 -19.39 -0.55 22.06
C GLY A 89 -18.21 -0.86 22.97
N LYS A 90 -17.44 0.19 23.30
CA LYS A 90 -16.19 0.06 24.07
C LYS A 90 -16.43 -0.53 25.45
N GLU A 91 -17.50 -0.13 26.15
CA GLU A 91 -17.84 -0.61 27.48
C GLU A 91 -18.12 -2.12 27.46
N TYR A 92 -18.90 -2.59 26.48
CA TYR A 92 -19.18 -4.01 26.31
C TYR A 92 -17.90 -4.81 26.03
N VAL A 93 -17.03 -4.31 25.15
CA VAL A 93 -15.77 -4.98 24.86
C VAL A 93 -14.85 -5.02 26.08
N ASP A 94 -14.74 -3.92 26.82
CA ASP A 94 -13.93 -3.85 28.04
C ASP A 94 -14.43 -4.84 29.09
N GLU A 95 -15.76 -5.00 29.25
CA GLU A 95 -16.36 -6.02 30.12
C GLU A 95 -16.03 -7.45 29.69
N ILE A 96 -16.06 -7.76 28.39
CA ILE A 96 -15.69 -9.07 27.86
C ILE A 96 -14.19 -9.35 28.11
N ILE A 97 -13.32 -8.38 27.85
CA ILE A 97 -11.88 -8.52 28.05
C ILE A 97 -11.55 -8.67 29.54
N ALA A 98 -12.25 -7.93 30.42
CA ALA A 98 -12.05 -7.97 31.86
C ALA A 98 -12.32 -9.35 32.49
N LYS A 99 -13.10 -10.22 31.84
CA LYS A 99 -13.29 -11.61 32.28
C LYS A 99 -11.99 -12.42 32.28
N GLY A 100 -11.02 -12.05 31.45
CA GLY A 100 -9.72 -12.73 31.37
C GLY A 100 -9.79 -14.18 30.88
N ASP A 101 -10.86 -14.56 30.18
CA ASP A 101 -11.09 -15.88 29.59
C ASP A 101 -11.04 -15.83 28.05
N SER A 102 -11.52 -16.88 27.36
CA SER A 102 -11.55 -16.94 25.90
C SER A 102 -12.80 -16.31 25.27
N SER A 103 -13.66 -15.63 26.03
CA SER A 103 -14.94 -15.08 25.55
C SER A 103 -14.80 -14.15 24.34
N GLU A 104 -13.68 -13.44 24.23
CA GLU A 104 -13.36 -12.56 23.11
C GLU A 104 -13.00 -13.33 21.82
N TRP A 105 -12.73 -14.62 21.87
CA TRP A 105 -12.36 -15.48 20.72
C TRP A 105 -13.42 -16.52 20.40
N ASP A 106 -14.26 -16.85 21.38
CA ASP A 106 -15.31 -17.85 21.23
C ASP A 106 -16.54 -17.20 20.59
N ALA A 107 -16.90 -17.59 19.37
CA ALA A 107 -18.16 -17.15 18.76
C ALA A 107 -19.39 -17.69 19.54
N PRO A 108 -20.59 -17.10 19.36
CA PRO A 108 -21.83 -17.69 19.85
C PRO A 108 -21.98 -19.16 19.43
N ALA A 109 -22.51 -20.01 20.32
CA ALA A 109 -22.46 -21.47 20.16
C ALA A 109 -23.27 -21.98 18.94
N ASP A 110 -24.28 -21.24 18.51
CA ASP A 110 -25.11 -21.53 17.33
C ASP A 110 -24.56 -20.92 16.04
N LEU A 111 -23.46 -20.18 16.10
CA LEU A 111 -22.79 -19.60 14.94
C LEU A 111 -21.70 -20.57 14.41
N GLU A 112 -22.13 -21.60 13.71
CA GLU A 112 -21.21 -22.63 13.19
C GLU A 112 -20.42 -22.15 11.96
N LEU A 113 -19.18 -22.64 11.80
CA LEU A 113 -18.42 -22.46 10.57
C LEU A 113 -19.15 -23.11 9.38
N MET A 114 -19.05 -22.48 8.23
CA MET A 114 -19.69 -22.86 6.97
C MET A 114 -21.22 -22.75 6.95
N SER A 115 -21.84 -22.32 8.04
CA SER A 115 -23.25 -21.95 8.07
C SER A 115 -23.51 -20.69 7.23
N VAL A 116 -24.72 -20.61 6.68
CA VAL A 116 -25.22 -19.41 6.01
C VAL A 116 -26.23 -18.75 6.93
N ILE A 117 -26.03 -17.46 7.20
CA ILE A 117 -26.88 -16.66 8.07
C ILE A 117 -27.45 -15.47 7.32
N GLU A 118 -28.66 -15.07 7.69
CA GLU A 118 -29.29 -13.84 7.23
C GLU A 118 -28.96 -12.70 8.19
N LEU A 119 -28.53 -11.57 7.63
CA LEU A 119 -28.09 -10.41 8.39
C LEU A 119 -28.61 -9.13 7.73
N THR A 120 -28.77 -8.08 8.52
CA THR A 120 -28.85 -6.71 8.00
C THR A 120 -27.50 -6.04 8.25
N ALA A 121 -26.88 -5.54 7.18
CA ALA A 121 -25.61 -4.84 7.24
C ALA A 121 -25.76 -3.55 8.07
N GLY A 122 -24.91 -3.37 9.08
CA GLY A 122 -25.02 -2.27 10.04
C GLY A 122 -24.21 -1.05 9.62
N VAL A 123 -22.88 -1.15 9.75
CA VAL A 123 -21.94 -0.06 9.42
C VAL A 123 -20.88 -0.52 8.44
N MET A 124 -20.11 0.41 7.88
CA MET A 124 -18.96 0.11 7.02
C MET A 124 -17.64 0.34 7.77
N THR A 125 -16.74 -0.64 7.71
CA THR A 125 -15.34 -0.54 8.17
C THR A 125 -14.61 0.51 7.35
N VAL A 126 -13.51 1.06 7.86
CA VAL A 126 -12.69 1.99 7.06
C VAL A 126 -12.13 1.34 5.78
N SER A 127 -12.04 0.01 5.75
CA SER A 127 -11.57 -0.79 4.61
C SER A 127 -12.67 -1.17 3.60
N GLY A 128 -13.93 -0.81 3.86
CA GLY A 128 -15.05 -0.99 2.92
C GLY A 128 -15.80 -2.33 3.03
N GLU A 129 -15.59 -3.10 4.10
CA GLU A 129 -16.46 -4.22 4.46
C GLU A 129 -17.64 -3.74 5.33
N SER A 130 -18.74 -4.48 5.32
CA SER A 130 -19.81 -4.29 6.30
C SER A 130 -19.47 -4.96 7.63
N LEU A 131 -19.93 -4.35 8.72
CA LEU A 131 -20.09 -4.97 10.03
C LEU A 131 -21.59 -5.14 10.30
N SER A 132 -22.00 -6.37 10.56
CA SER A 132 -23.37 -6.72 10.93
C SER A 132 -23.39 -7.26 12.36
N MET A 133 -24.44 -6.94 13.12
CA MET A 133 -24.59 -7.45 14.48
C MET A 133 -25.19 -8.85 14.44
N TYR A 134 -24.56 -9.78 15.17
CA TYR A 134 -25.14 -11.06 15.54
C TYR A 134 -25.25 -11.11 17.06
N GLU A 135 -26.47 -11.19 17.59
CA GLU A 135 -26.72 -11.21 19.02
C GLU A 135 -27.46 -12.50 19.42
N LYS A 136 -26.90 -13.21 20.40
CA LYS A 136 -27.48 -14.42 20.96
C LYS A 136 -27.21 -14.50 22.45
N ASP A 137 -28.24 -14.78 23.25
CA ASP A 137 -28.13 -14.94 24.71
C ASP A 137 -27.39 -13.77 25.40
N GLY A 138 -27.63 -12.54 24.91
CA GLY A 138 -26.98 -11.31 25.38
C GLY A 138 -25.52 -11.12 24.93
N LYS A 139 -24.97 -12.05 24.15
CA LYS A 139 -23.65 -11.93 23.54
C LYS A 139 -23.76 -11.25 22.17
N LYS A 140 -23.20 -10.05 22.07
CA LYS A 140 -23.01 -9.31 20.82
C LYS A 140 -21.73 -9.77 20.12
N TRP A 141 -21.81 -9.95 18.82
CA TRP A 141 -20.73 -10.44 17.97
C TRP A 141 -20.79 -9.80 16.58
N ALA A 142 -19.64 -9.38 16.04
CA ALA A 142 -19.60 -8.72 14.74
C ALA A 142 -19.41 -9.74 13.60
N ILE A 143 -20.17 -9.60 12.50
CA ILE A 143 -19.95 -10.35 11.27
C ILE A 143 -19.42 -9.41 10.20
N VAL A 144 -18.22 -9.72 9.69
CA VAL A 144 -17.51 -8.93 8.67
C VAL A 144 -17.81 -9.51 7.29
N VAL A 145 -18.47 -8.75 6.42
CA VAL A 145 -18.85 -9.20 5.07
C VAL A 145 -18.45 -8.19 4.01
N PRO A 146 -17.67 -8.57 2.99
CA PRO A 146 -17.29 -7.66 1.90
C PRO A 146 -18.48 -7.35 0.98
N PHE A 147 -18.46 -6.18 0.33
CA PHE A 147 -19.39 -5.74 -0.73
C PHE A 147 -20.85 -5.48 -0.33
N ALA A 148 -21.25 -5.85 0.88
CA ALA A 148 -22.48 -5.40 1.50
C ALA A 148 -22.31 -3.99 2.08
N HIS A 149 -23.36 -3.19 2.02
CA HIS A 149 -23.39 -1.82 2.54
C HIS A 149 -24.46 -1.67 3.62
N PRO A 150 -24.30 -0.72 4.56
CA PRO A 150 -25.30 -0.39 5.57
C PRO A 150 -26.74 -0.38 5.04
N GLY A 151 -27.61 -1.15 5.71
CA GLY A 151 -29.02 -1.33 5.37
C GLY A 151 -29.33 -2.52 4.46
N ASP A 152 -28.36 -3.08 3.73
CA ASP A 152 -28.60 -4.26 2.90
C ASP A 152 -29.01 -5.47 3.75
N LYS A 153 -29.99 -6.26 3.28
CA LYS A 153 -30.26 -7.60 3.81
C LYS A 153 -29.48 -8.62 3.00
N ILE A 154 -28.68 -9.44 3.67
CA ILE A 154 -27.71 -10.31 3.02
C ILE A 154 -27.79 -11.74 3.55
N ARG A 155 -27.43 -12.71 2.70
CA ARG A 155 -27.02 -14.05 3.13
C ARG A 155 -25.51 -14.13 3.10
N ALA A 156 -24.90 -14.50 4.22
CA ALA A 156 -23.46 -14.55 4.36
C ALA A 156 -23.02 -15.91 4.91
N LYS A 157 -21.95 -16.48 4.34
CA LYS A 157 -21.39 -17.77 4.74
C LYS A 157 -20.18 -17.57 5.65
N VAL A 158 -20.30 -17.94 6.92
CA VAL A 158 -19.22 -17.79 7.91
C VAL A 158 -18.10 -18.79 7.60
N PHE A 159 -16.84 -18.34 7.52
CA PHE A 159 -15.71 -19.24 7.24
C PHE A 159 -14.57 -19.14 8.26
N LYS A 160 -14.60 -18.13 9.13
CA LYS A 160 -13.57 -17.96 10.17
C LYS A 160 -14.13 -17.19 11.37
N HIS A 161 -13.86 -17.67 12.57
CA HIS A 161 -13.99 -16.88 13.80
C HIS A 161 -12.66 -16.17 14.12
N ASP A 162 -12.76 -14.95 14.64
CA ASP A 162 -11.64 -14.13 15.05
C ASP A 162 -12.02 -13.36 16.33
N ARG A 163 -11.12 -12.51 16.83
CA ARG A 163 -11.36 -11.73 18.05
C ARG A 163 -12.59 -10.83 17.92
N LEU A 164 -13.63 -11.12 18.70
CA LEU A 164 -14.92 -10.42 18.79
C LEU A 164 -15.74 -10.41 17.49
N CYS A 165 -15.31 -11.14 16.47
CA CYS A 165 -15.94 -11.12 15.16
C CYS A 165 -15.81 -12.42 14.39
N SER A 166 -16.51 -12.50 13.26
CA SER A 166 -16.35 -13.59 12.31
C SER A 166 -16.32 -13.06 10.89
N MET A 167 -15.48 -13.68 10.07
CA MET A 167 -15.37 -13.37 8.64
C MET A 167 -16.36 -14.24 7.88
N ALA A 168 -17.11 -13.63 6.97
CA ALA A 168 -18.04 -14.33 6.11
C ALA A 168 -17.92 -13.89 4.65
N ASP A 169 -18.17 -14.83 3.75
CA ASP A 169 -18.31 -14.55 2.32
C ASP A 169 -19.75 -14.14 2.03
N MET A 170 -19.91 -13.07 1.23
CA MET A 170 -21.23 -12.72 0.70
C MET A 170 -21.73 -13.83 -0.24
N VAL A 171 -22.91 -14.39 0.05
CA VAL A 171 -23.59 -15.35 -0.82
C VAL A 171 -24.46 -14.59 -1.81
N GLU A 172 -25.33 -13.73 -1.30
CA GLU A 172 -26.17 -12.83 -2.09
C GLU A 172 -26.67 -11.66 -1.24
N ILE A 173 -27.20 -10.64 -1.92
CA ILE A 173 -27.97 -9.56 -1.32
C ILE A 173 -29.44 -9.85 -1.61
N VAL A 174 -30.22 -10.05 -0.54
CA VAL A 174 -31.65 -10.35 -0.59
C VAL A 174 -32.45 -9.08 -0.87
N GLU A 175 -32.07 -7.99 -0.21
CA GLU A 175 -32.70 -6.68 -0.36
C GLU A 175 -31.61 -5.61 -0.31
N TYR A 176 -31.62 -4.71 -1.30
CA TYR A 176 -30.68 -3.61 -1.38
C TYR A 176 -31.22 -2.39 -0.65
N CYS A 177 -30.36 -1.72 0.12
CA CYS A 177 -30.64 -0.38 0.65
C CYS A 177 -30.09 0.67 -0.31
N ASP A 178 -30.93 1.62 -0.74
CA ASP A 178 -30.54 2.61 -1.75
C ASP A 178 -29.61 3.72 -1.21
N ASP A 179 -29.45 3.85 0.11
CA ASP A 179 -28.66 4.91 0.72
C ASP A 179 -27.18 4.92 0.30
N LEU A 180 -26.55 3.75 0.11
CA LEU A 180 -25.14 3.64 -0.29
C LEU A 180 -24.97 2.90 -1.63
N ARG A 181 -26.02 2.93 -2.44
CA ARG A 181 -26.11 2.23 -3.71
C ARG A 181 -26.44 3.22 -4.84
N GLY A 182 -26.43 2.73 -6.08
CA GLY A 182 -26.75 3.55 -7.25
C GLY A 182 -25.62 4.48 -7.70
N GLY A 183 -24.40 4.23 -7.25
CA GLY A 183 -23.21 4.94 -7.72
C GLY A 183 -22.92 4.69 -9.20
N GLU A 184 -21.97 5.45 -9.72
CA GLU A 184 -21.57 5.46 -11.13
C GLU A 184 -21.04 4.10 -11.61
N GLY A 185 -20.48 3.29 -10.70
CA GLY A 185 -20.04 1.91 -10.96
C GLY A 185 -21.05 0.83 -10.57
N ASP A 186 -22.25 1.19 -10.13
CA ASP A 186 -23.29 0.24 -9.76
C ASP A 186 -23.96 -0.36 -11.00
N ARG A 187 -23.56 -1.58 -11.37
CA ARG A 187 -24.07 -2.28 -12.55
C ARG A 187 -25.55 -2.64 -12.51
N ARG A 188 -26.19 -2.58 -11.33
CA ARG A 188 -27.65 -2.81 -11.22
C ARG A 188 -28.43 -1.65 -11.83
N VAL A 189 -27.89 -0.44 -11.69
CA VAL A 189 -28.49 0.80 -12.21
C VAL A 189 -27.87 1.17 -13.56
N ASN A 190 -26.57 0.90 -13.73
CA ASN A 190 -25.79 1.23 -14.92
C ASN A 190 -25.11 -0.02 -15.52
N PRO A 191 -25.84 -0.90 -16.24
CA PRO A 191 -25.31 -2.19 -16.74
C PRO A 191 -24.07 -2.08 -17.63
N GLU A 192 -23.92 -0.97 -18.35
CA GLU A 192 -22.76 -0.71 -19.22
C GLU A 192 -21.60 -0.02 -18.49
N ALA A 193 -21.81 0.47 -17.26
CA ALA A 193 -20.77 1.10 -16.45
C ALA A 193 -20.16 0.11 -15.44
N GLY A 194 -19.14 0.57 -14.71
CA GLY A 194 -18.52 -0.22 -13.65
C GLY A 194 -17.83 -1.51 -14.12
N CYS A 195 -17.42 -2.34 -13.16
CA CYS A 195 -16.68 -3.57 -13.42
C CYS A 195 -17.56 -4.80 -13.24
N LYS A 196 -17.65 -5.64 -14.29
CA LYS A 196 -18.41 -6.91 -14.22
C LYS A 196 -17.86 -7.92 -13.20
N TYR A 197 -16.62 -7.73 -12.73
CA TYR A 197 -15.98 -8.56 -11.70
C TYR A 197 -16.11 -7.99 -10.28
N PHE A 198 -16.76 -6.82 -10.11
CA PHE A 198 -17.00 -6.24 -8.80
C PHE A 198 -17.91 -7.15 -7.98
N GLY A 199 -17.60 -7.36 -6.69
CA GLY A 199 -18.24 -8.37 -5.84
C GLY A 199 -17.45 -9.67 -5.72
N GLU A 200 -16.44 -9.89 -6.58
CA GLU A 200 -15.52 -11.03 -6.48
C GLU A 200 -14.05 -10.61 -6.48
N CYS A 201 -13.67 -9.66 -7.34
CA CYS A 201 -12.31 -9.14 -7.42
C CYS A 201 -11.91 -8.41 -6.13
N GLY A 202 -10.72 -8.71 -5.59
CA GLY A 202 -10.17 -8.03 -4.41
C GLY A 202 -9.77 -6.56 -4.60
N GLY A 203 -9.83 -6.05 -5.84
CA GLY A 203 -9.26 -4.74 -6.19
C GLY A 203 -10.07 -3.52 -5.74
N CYS A 204 -11.39 -3.53 -5.88
CA CYS A 204 -12.26 -2.38 -5.60
C CYS A 204 -13.32 -2.75 -4.56
N GLN A 205 -13.72 -1.80 -3.71
CA GLN A 205 -14.67 -2.04 -2.62
C GLN A 205 -15.92 -1.15 -2.74
N LEU A 206 -15.82 0.00 -3.42
CA LEU A 206 -16.82 1.06 -3.35
C LEU A 206 -17.51 1.37 -4.68
N GLN A 207 -17.37 0.56 -5.73
CA GLN A 207 -17.92 0.89 -7.07
C GLN A 207 -19.42 1.17 -7.08
N SER A 208 -20.19 0.50 -6.22
CA SER A 208 -21.63 0.71 -6.11
C SER A 208 -22.03 1.93 -5.28
N VAL A 209 -21.08 2.52 -4.54
CA VAL A 209 -21.30 3.69 -3.69
C VAL A 209 -21.13 4.95 -4.56
N PRO A 210 -22.08 5.91 -4.54
CA PRO A 210 -21.93 7.18 -5.24
C PRO A 210 -20.61 7.88 -4.90
N TYR A 211 -19.91 8.42 -5.89
CA TYR A 211 -18.55 8.93 -5.70
C TYR A 211 -18.43 9.98 -4.57
N ALA A 212 -19.40 10.88 -4.45
CA ALA A 212 -19.44 11.85 -3.35
C ALA A 212 -19.44 11.18 -1.97
N LYS A 213 -20.14 10.06 -1.81
CA LYS A 213 -20.15 9.28 -0.56
C LYS A 213 -18.86 8.48 -0.36
N GLN A 214 -18.16 8.11 -1.43
CA GLN A 214 -16.79 7.57 -1.32
C GLN A 214 -15.83 8.60 -0.71
N LEU A 215 -15.92 9.87 -1.12
CA LEU A 215 -15.08 10.94 -0.54
C LEU A 215 -15.41 11.19 0.94
N LEU A 216 -16.70 11.13 1.32
CA LEU A 216 -17.11 11.21 2.73
C LEU A 216 -16.57 10.03 3.55
N HIS A 217 -16.62 8.81 3.00
CA HIS A 217 -16.02 7.63 3.62
C HIS A 217 -14.52 7.82 3.84
N LYS A 218 -13.81 8.34 2.85
CA LYS A 218 -12.36 8.61 2.91
C LYS A 218 -12.03 9.68 3.96
N ALA A 219 -12.79 10.77 4.02
CA ALA A 219 -12.64 11.78 5.07
C ALA A 219 -12.85 11.18 6.47
N ARG A 220 -13.90 10.36 6.66
CA ARG A 220 -14.16 9.63 7.90
C ARG A 220 -13.01 8.69 8.26
N THR A 221 -12.39 8.02 7.29
CA THR A 221 -11.23 7.16 7.52
C THR A 221 -10.04 7.94 8.07
N VAL A 222 -9.78 9.15 7.56
CA VAL A 222 -8.73 10.03 8.12
C VAL A 222 -9.09 10.44 9.55
N ASP A 223 -10.32 10.87 9.80
CA ASP A 223 -10.80 11.30 11.13
C ASP A 223 -10.61 10.20 12.18
N LEU A 224 -11.16 9.01 11.90
CA LEU A 224 -11.05 7.84 12.79
C LEU A 224 -9.60 7.44 13.03
N ALA A 225 -8.71 7.59 12.03
CA ALA A 225 -7.31 7.28 12.22
C ALA A 225 -6.67 8.17 13.28
N TYR A 226 -6.95 9.48 13.28
CA TYR A 226 -6.39 10.40 14.26
C TYR A 226 -7.05 10.23 15.63
N GLN A 227 -8.36 10.00 15.69
CA GLN A 227 -9.06 9.72 16.95
C GLN A 227 -8.49 8.46 17.65
N ARG A 228 -8.18 7.42 16.87
CA ARG A 228 -7.78 6.11 17.42
C ARG A 228 -6.27 5.97 17.66
N PHE A 229 -5.43 6.60 16.83
CA PHE A 229 -4.00 6.29 16.77
C PHE A 229 -3.06 7.47 17.06
N SER A 230 -3.55 8.72 17.09
CA SER A 230 -2.66 9.86 17.33
C SER A 230 -2.21 10.01 18.79
N GLY A 231 -3.05 9.58 19.75
CA GLY A 231 -2.82 9.85 21.17
C GLY A 231 -2.89 11.33 21.56
N LEU A 232 -3.28 12.21 20.62
CA LEU A 232 -3.45 13.64 20.87
C LEU A 232 -4.76 13.91 21.61
N GLN A 233 -4.71 14.82 22.57
CA GLN A 233 -5.88 15.25 23.35
C GLN A 233 -6.61 16.42 22.69
N GLY A 234 -7.87 16.61 23.09
CA GLY A 234 -8.86 17.48 22.45
C GLY A 234 -8.35 18.85 22.00
N GLY A 235 -8.63 19.18 20.73
CA GLY A 235 -8.29 20.46 20.08
C GLY A 235 -6.95 20.47 19.32
N LYS A 236 -6.06 19.50 19.54
CA LYS A 236 -4.77 19.41 18.83
C LYS A 236 -4.87 18.80 17.42
N VAL A 237 -5.97 18.11 17.12
CA VAL A 237 -6.28 17.63 15.78
C VAL A 237 -7.30 18.60 15.18
N PRO A 238 -7.00 19.29 14.07
CA PRO A 238 -7.95 20.18 13.42
C PRO A 238 -9.08 19.38 12.78
N GLY A 239 -10.18 20.06 12.43
CA GLY A 239 -11.24 19.42 11.64
C GLY A 239 -10.69 18.89 10.31
N ILE A 240 -11.12 17.69 9.92
CA ILE A 240 -10.68 17.08 8.66
C ILE A 240 -11.27 17.88 7.50
N LEU A 241 -10.40 18.40 6.64
CA LEU A 241 -10.82 19.11 5.44
C LEU A 241 -11.45 18.12 4.44
N PRO A 242 -12.39 18.58 3.58
CA PRO A 242 -12.99 17.74 2.56
C PRO A 242 -11.93 17.03 1.69
N THR A 243 -12.13 15.73 1.47
CA THR A 243 -11.24 14.93 0.62
C THR A 243 -11.25 15.46 -0.81
N ILE A 244 -10.07 15.73 -1.37
CA ILE A 244 -9.93 16.10 -2.79
C ILE A 244 -10.12 14.85 -3.63
N GLY A 245 -11.12 14.89 -4.52
CA GLY A 245 -11.40 13.81 -5.45
C GLY A 245 -10.41 13.76 -6.61
N SER A 246 -10.18 12.57 -7.15
CA SER A 246 -9.48 12.37 -8.42
C SER A 246 -10.22 13.03 -9.58
N PRO A 247 -9.52 13.74 -10.49
CA PRO A 247 -10.09 14.21 -11.75
C PRO A 247 -10.59 13.07 -12.65
N LYS A 248 -9.97 11.88 -12.58
CA LYS A 248 -10.43 10.67 -13.26
C LYS A 248 -10.82 9.58 -12.26
N GLN A 249 -12.06 9.12 -12.33
CA GLN A 249 -12.59 8.04 -11.46
C GLN A 249 -12.42 6.64 -12.06
N TRP A 250 -12.28 6.56 -13.38
CA TRP A 250 -12.07 5.35 -14.17
C TRP A 250 -10.92 5.58 -15.15
N GLY A 251 -10.31 4.50 -15.65
CA GLY A 251 -9.19 4.61 -16.58
C GLY A 251 -8.01 5.45 -16.06
N TYR A 252 -7.84 5.54 -14.75
CA TYR A 252 -6.82 6.38 -14.11
C TYR A 252 -5.54 5.62 -13.78
N ARG A 253 -5.64 4.29 -13.63
CA ARG A 253 -4.60 3.45 -13.04
C ARG A 253 -3.54 3.09 -14.08
N THR A 254 -2.39 3.74 -13.98
CA THR A 254 -1.24 3.60 -14.91
C THR A 254 -0.39 2.37 -14.66
N LYS A 255 -0.68 1.55 -13.65
CA LYS A 255 -0.02 0.26 -13.41
C LYS A 255 -0.98 -0.79 -12.90
N ILE A 256 -0.99 -1.94 -13.56
CA ILE A 256 -1.64 -3.14 -13.08
C ILE A 256 -0.66 -4.32 -13.11
N THR A 257 -0.88 -5.26 -12.19
CA THR A 257 -0.04 -6.45 -12.06
C THR A 257 -0.88 -7.71 -11.94
N PRO A 258 -1.63 -8.09 -13.00
CA PRO A 258 -2.36 -9.34 -12.99
C PRO A 258 -1.39 -10.52 -12.85
N HIS A 259 -1.85 -11.60 -12.25
CA HIS A 259 -1.07 -12.79 -11.99
C HIS A 259 -1.84 -14.04 -12.41
N PHE A 260 -1.13 -15.15 -12.51
CA PHE A 260 -1.68 -16.44 -12.86
C PHE A 260 -0.94 -17.55 -12.12
N ASP A 261 -1.63 -18.67 -11.92
CA ASP A 261 -1.04 -19.89 -11.38
C ASP A 261 -0.42 -20.72 -12.50
N ALA A 262 0.68 -21.41 -12.19
CA ALA A 262 1.22 -22.44 -13.09
C ALA A 262 0.28 -23.65 -13.14
N PRO A 263 0.30 -24.43 -14.25
CA PRO A 263 -0.45 -25.68 -14.32
C PRO A 263 -0.11 -26.57 -13.12
N PRO A 264 -1.09 -27.19 -12.45
CA PRO A 264 -0.82 -28.08 -11.34
C PRO A 264 -0.11 -29.34 -11.84
N LYS A 265 0.66 -30.01 -10.96
CA LYS A 265 1.46 -31.18 -11.34
C LYS A 265 0.65 -32.30 -11.99
N TRP A 266 -0.60 -32.50 -11.58
CA TRP A 266 -1.51 -33.49 -12.16
C TRP A 266 -1.96 -33.10 -13.58
N ALA A 267 -2.10 -31.80 -13.90
CA ALA A 267 -2.42 -31.36 -15.25
C ALA A 267 -1.20 -31.42 -16.19
N GLN A 268 0.02 -31.35 -15.63
CA GLN A 268 1.28 -31.49 -16.38
C GLN A 268 1.62 -32.96 -16.72
N ARG A 269 0.90 -33.91 -16.14
CA ARG A 269 1.08 -35.35 -16.35
C ARG A 269 -0.30 -35.96 -16.57
N PRO A 270 -0.83 -36.01 -17.80
CA PRO A 270 -2.04 -36.78 -18.04
C PRO A 270 -1.78 -38.21 -17.61
N ASP A 271 -2.47 -38.68 -16.56
CA ASP A 271 -2.33 -40.06 -16.08
C ASP A 271 -2.67 -41.02 -17.22
N GLN A 272 -1.81 -42.01 -17.44
CA GLN A 272 -1.96 -43.05 -18.47
C GLN A 272 -2.93 -44.17 -18.06
N ASN A 273 -3.68 -43.99 -16.96
CA ASN A 273 -4.60 -45.01 -16.46
C ASN A 273 -6.04 -44.64 -16.82
N GLU A 274 -6.61 -45.40 -17.76
CA GLU A 274 -7.96 -45.24 -18.32
C GLU A 274 -9.10 -45.56 -17.32
N GLU A 275 -8.81 -46.00 -16.09
CA GLU A 275 -9.82 -46.50 -15.14
C GLU A 275 -10.48 -45.43 -14.24
N ASP A 276 -9.95 -44.20 -14.18
CA ASP A 276 -10.50 -43.09 -13.36
C ASP A 276 -11.09 -41.93 -14.21
N ALA A 277 -11.65 -42.25 -15.39
CA ALA A 277 -12.15 -41.26 -16.36
C ALA A 277 -13.38 -40.43 -15.93
N ASN A 278 -13.91 -40.61 -14.71
CA ASN A 278 -15.14 -39.96 -14.25
C ASN A 278 -14.94 -38.65 -13.45
N ASP A 279 -13.70 -38.24 -13.16
CA ASP A 279 -13.41 -36.96 -12.48
C ASP A 279 -12.21 -36.25 -13.13
N VAL A 280 -12.27 -36.04 -14.45
CA VAL A 280 -11.31 -35.20 -15.16
C VAL A 280 -11.50 -33.77 -14.68
N ARG A 281 -10.76 -33.38 -13.64
CA ARG A 281 -10.69 -31.99 -13.20
C ARG A 281 -10.14 -31.17 -14.37
N GLU A 282 -10.99 -30.42 -15.05
CA GLU A 282 -10.54 -29.52 -16.10
C GLU A 282 -9.80 -28.35 -15.46
N TRP A 283 -8.51 -28.22 -15.76
CA TRP A 283 -7.72 -27.06 -15.35
C TRP A 283 -7.77 -25.98 -16.43
N SER A 284 -8.09 -24.75 -16.04
CA SER A 284 -8.02 -23.56 -16.90
C SER A 284 -7.02 -22.55 -16.37
N CYS A 285 -6.24 -21.95 -17.27
CA CYS A 285 -5.34 -20.85 -16.95
C CYS A 285 -6.14 -19.58 -16.67
N ARG A 286 -6.22 -19.19 -15.40
CA ARG A 286 -6.84 -17.93 -14.95
C ARG A 286 -5.77 -16.87 -14.78
N ILE A 287 -6.01 -15.70 -15.36
CA ILE A 287 -5.09 -14.56 -15.38
C ILE A 287 -5.85 -13.33 -14.90
N GLY A 288 -5.44 -12.78 -13.76
CA GLY A 288 -6.12 -11.63 -13.19
C GLY A 288 -5.68 -11.29 -11.77
N PHE A 289 -6.64 -11.06 -10.87
CA PHE A 289 -6.36 -10.64 -9.50
C PHE A 289 -6.94 -11.63 -8.49
N ASP A 290 -6.49 -11.53 -7.23
CA ASP A 290 -6.99 -12.36 -6.15
C ASP A 290 -8.49 -12.11 -5.92
N ARG A 291 -9.21 -13.18 -5.61
CA ARG A 291 -10.60 -13.09 -5.15
C ARG A 291 -10.66 -12.55 -3.73
N LYS A 292 -11.65 -11.71 -3.43
CA LYS A 292 -11.91 -11.23 -2.07
C LYS A 292 -12.54 -12.37 -1.26
N GLY A 293 -12.01 -12.63 -0.06
CA GLY A 293 -12.53 -13.65 0.87
C GLY A 293 -12.23 -15.10 0.48
N LYS A 294 -11.98 -15.37 -0.81
CA LYS A 294 -11.78 -16.71 -1.37
C LYS A 294 -10.37 -16.90 -1.92
N PRO A 295 -9.79 -18.11 -1.85
CA PRO A 295 -8.51 -18.39 -2.49
C PRO A 295 -8.62 -18.41 -4.01
N GLY A 296 -7.50 -18.11 -4.67
CA GLY A 296 -7.29 -18.28 -6.10
C GLY A 296 -7.50 -17.01 -6.93
N VAL A 297 -7.01 -17.09 -8.17
CA VAL A 297 -7.07 -16.01 -9.16
C VAL A 297 -8.45 -15.93 -9.80
N LEU A 298 -9.01 -14.72 -9.86
CA LEU A 298 -10.15 -14.39 -10.71
C LEU A 298 -9.65 -14.10 -12.12
N ASP A 299 -10.14 -14.85 -13.10
CA ASP A 299 -9.82 -14.57 -14.50
C ASP A 299 -10.54 -13.28 -14.94
N ILE A 300 -9.78 -12.31 -15.45
CA ILE A 300 -10.33 -11.05 -15.95
C ILE A 300 -9.79 -10.73 -17.35
N GLU A 301 -10.67 -10.29 -18.24
CA GLU A 301 -10.30 -9.75 -19.55
C GLU A 301 -9.92 -8.26 -19.51
N GLU A 302 -10.41 -7.52 -18.51
CA GLU A 302 -10.24 -6.07 -18.44
C GLU A 302 -10.35 -5.56 -17.00
N CYS A 303 -9.83 -4.36 -16.77
CA CYS A 303 -9.95 -3.63 -15.52
C CYS A 303 -10.39 -2.19 -15.83
N PRO A 304 -11.66 -1.79 -15.58
CA PRO A 304 -12.17 -0.46 -15.94
C PRO A 304 -11.46 0.72 -15.27
N ILE A 305 -10.78 0.48 -14.15
CA ILE A 305 -9.96 1.52 -13.50
C ILE A 305 -8.56 1.64 -14.12
N ALA A 306 -8.09 0.64 -14.89
CA ALA A 306 -6.83 0.69 -15.62
C ALA A 306 -6.97 1.49 -16.91
N THR A 307 -5.89 2.15 -17.34
CA THR A 307 -5.93 2.96 -18.56
C THR A 307 -6.23 2.11 -19.80
N PRO A 308 -6.84 2.70 -20.87
CA PRO A 308 -7.20 1.95 -22.08
C PRO A 308 -6.02 1.22 -22.72
N VAL A 309 -4.83 1.82 -22.74
CA VAL A 309 -3.63 1.20 -23.31
C VAL A 309 -3.23 -0.07 -22.57
N LEU A 310 -3.44 -0.13 -21.25
CA LEU A 310 -3.16 -1.33 -20.46
C LEU A 310 -4.20 -2.43 -20.70
N ASN A 311 -5.47 -2.08 -20.85
CA ASN A 311 -6.51 -3.05 -21.19
C ASN A 311 -6.29 -3.64 -22.59
N ALA A 312 -5.92 -2.81 -23.56
CA ALA A 312 -5.53 -3.28 -24.89
C ALA A 312 -4.35 -4.26 -24.81
N LYS A 313 -3.29 -3.89 -24.07
CA LYS A 313 -2.12 -4.75 -23.91
C LYS A 313 -2.38 -6.03 -23.11
N LEU A 314 -3.34 -6.01 -22.20
CA LEU A 314 -3.72 -7.18 -21.41
C LEU A 314 -4.26 -8.31 -22.30
N ILE A 315 -4.95 -7.99 -23.40
CA ILE A 315 -5.44 -8.98 -24.37
C ILE A 315 -4.26 -9.77 -24.95
N ASP A 316 -3.23 -9.06 -25.46
CA ASP A 316 -2.02 -9.68 -26.02
C ASP A 316 -1.28 -10.53 -24.97
N GLU A 317 -1.10 -10.00 -23.76
CA GLU A 317 -0.40 -10.70 -22.69
C GLU A 317 -1.15 -11.95 -22.24
N ARG A 318 -2.49 -11.90 -22.17
CA ARG A 318 -3.33 -13.06 -21.87
C ARG A 318 -3.13 -14.14 -22.93
N GLN A 319 -3.13 -13.78 -24.22
CA GLN A 319 -2.89 -14.74 -25.30
C GLN A 319 -1.49 -15.36 -25.18
N ARG A 320 -0.45 -14.55 -25.04
CA ARG A 320 0.94 -15.00 -24.87
C ARG A 320 1.07 -15.98 -23.70
N ILE A 321 0.45 -15.67 -22.56
CA ILE A 321 0.48 -16.53 -21.36
C ILE A 321 -0.21 -17.85 -21.65
N LYS A 322 -1.40 -17.85 -22.25
CA LYS A 322 -2.13 -19.08 -22.59
C LYS A 322 -1.32 -19.99 -23.54
N GLU A 323 -0.64 -19.40 -24.52
CA GLU A 323 0.22 -20.13 -25.46
C GLU A 323 1.49 -20.71 -24.79
N THR A 324 2.02 -20.01 -23.78
CA THR A 324 3.29 -20.37 -23.12
C THR A 324 3.11 -21.01 -21.74
N ILE A 325 1.88 -21.25 -21.29
CA ILE A 325 1.56 -21.56 -19.88
C ILE A 325 2.26 -22.82 -19.36
N TRP A 326 2.45 -23.81 -20.24
CA TRP A 326 3.11 -25.07 -19.93
C TRP A 326 4.62 -24.95 -19.69
N SER A 327 5.23 -23.81 -20.07
CA SER A 327 6.63 -23.52 -19.75
C SER A 327 6.85 -23.05 -18.30
N PHE A 328 5.79 -22.62 -17.61
CA PHE A 328 5.89 -22.05 -16.27
C PHE A 328 5.89 -23.13 -15.19
N LYS A 329 6.96 -23.17 -14.40
CA LYS A 329 7.08 -24.07 -13.23
C LYS A 329 6.38 -23.54 -11.98
N ARG A 330 6.07 -22.23 -11.96
CA ARG A 330 5.45 -21.50 -10.85
C ARG A 330 4.56 -20.40 -11.41
N GLY A 331 3.53 -20.02 -10.65
CA GLY A 331 2.74 -18.84 -10.98
C GLY A 331 3.62 -17.60 -11.08
N ALA A 332 3.17 -16.64 -11.87
CA ALA A 332 3.91 -15.42 -12.15
C ALA A 332 2.98 -14.20 -12.18
N THR A 333 3.60 -13.03 -12.09
CA THR A 333 2.93 -11.74 -12.18
C THR A 333 3.37 -11.04 -13.45
N VAL A 334 2.41 -10.54 -14.20
CA VAL A 334 2.61 -9.75 -15.41
C VAL A 334 2.61 -8.29 -15.02
N LEU A 335 3.64 -7.55 -15.39
CA LEU A 335 3.65 -6.09 -15.22
C LEU A 335 3.06 -5.45 -16.46
N LEU A 336 2.10 -4.54 -16.29
CA LEU A 336 1.66 -3.63 -17.33
C LEU A 336 1.72 -2.21 -16.76
N ARG A 337 2.51 -1.35 -17.39
CA ARG A 337 2.70 0.04 -17.01
C ARG A 337 2.44 0.95 -18.19
N ASP A 338 1.57 1.93 -18.00
CA ASP A 338 1.30 3.00 -18.95
C ASP A 338 2.49 3.96 -18.98
N SER A 339 2.87 4.41 -20.17
CA SER A 339 3.96 5.34 -20.42
C SER A 339 3.62 6.26 -21.59
N LEU A 340 4.07 7.50 -21.52
CA LEU A 340 4.29 8.28 -22.72
C LEU A 340 5.35 7.60 -23.60
N PRO A 341 5.30 7.75 -24.93
CA PRO A 341 6.41 7.39 -25.80
C PRO A 341 7.70 8.06 -25.33
N ALA A 342 8.84 7.40 -25.56
CA ALA A 342 10.12 8.01 -25.26
C ALA A 342 10.28 9.30 -26.07
N PRO A 343 10.65 10.43 -25.44
CA PRO A 343 10.90 11.66 -26.17
C PRO A 343 12.13 11.52 -27.08
N GLU A 344 12.06 12.12 -28.26
CA GLU A 344 13.13 12.14 -29.25
C GLU A 344 13.48 13.59 -29.63
N PRO A 345 14.67 14.11 -29.28
CA PRO A 345 15.69 13.49 -28.43
C PRO A 345 15.25 13.40 -26.96
N ILE A 346 15.93 12.56 -26.17
CA ILE A 346 15.71 12.50 -24.71
C ILE A 346 16.22 13.83 -24.10
N PRO A 347 15.39 14.56 -23.33
CA PRO A 347 15.81 15.81 -22.69
C PRO A 347 17.04 15.64 -21.80
N THR A 348 17.85 16.68 -21.69
CA THR A 348 19.05 16.72 -20.84
C THR A 348 19.17 18.05 -20.11
N ALA A 349 20.21 18.23 -19.29
CA ALA A 349 20.49 19.51 -18.64
C ALA A 349 20.77 20.64 -19.66
N GLU A 350 21.40 20.31 -20.79
CA GLU A 350 21.76 21.25 -21.86
C GLU A 350 20.59 21.56 -22.80
N SER A 351 19.67 20.61 -22.95
CA SER A 351 18.43 20.78 -23.71
C SER A 351 17.25 20.25 -22.89
N PRO A 352 16.76 21.01 -21.90
CA PRO A 352 15.68 20.59 -21.03
C PRO A 352 14.36 20.35 -21.77
N TYR A 353 13.47 19.61 -21.12
CA TYR A 353 12.11 19.39 -21.58
C TYR A 353 11.36 20.72 -21.67
N ASP A 354 10.80 20.99 -22.85
CA ASP A 354 9.90 22.12 -23.07
C ASP A 354 8.44 21.65 -22.94
N PRO A 355 7.69 22.09 -21.92
CA PRO A 355 6.28 21.74 -21.76
C PRO A 355 5.41 22.16 -22.96
N ALA A 356 5.79 23.22 -23.66
CA ALA A 356 5.05 23.72 -24.83
C ALA A 356 5.25 22.84 -26.08
N SER A 357 6.33 22.05 -26.12
CA SER A 357 6.57 21.06 -27.19
C SER A 357 5.69 19.81 -27.07
N SER A 358 4.97 19.68 -25.95
CA SER A 358 4.16 18.50 -25.68
C SER A 358 2.87 18.49 -26.49
N THR A 359 2.77 17.55 -27.43
CA THR A 359 1.50 17.20 -28.08
C THR A 359 0.79 16.08 -27.32
N GLU A 360 -0.52 15.94 -27.48
CA GLU A 360 -1.22 14.73 -27.05
C GLU A 360 -0.78 13.57 -27.95
N VAL A 361 0.02 12.66 -27.39
CA VAL A 361 0.49 11.47 -28.10
C VAL A 361 -0.17 10.25 -27.49
N ALA A 362 -0.46 9.25 -28.34
CA ALA A 362 -0.94 7.96 -27.88
C ALA A 362 0.09 7.31 -26.94
N HIS A 363 -0.37 6.92 -25.76
CA HIS A 363 0.44 6.23 -24.77
C HIS A 363 0.82 4.80 -25.23
N VAL A 364 1.84 4.23 -24.61
CA VAL A 364 2.32 2.86 -24.83
C VAL A 364 2.29 2.04 -23.54
N ALA A 365 2.05 0.74 -23.66
CA ALA A 365 2.09 -0.17 -22.52
C ALA A 365 3.44 -0.91 -22.44
N ILE A 366 4.16 -0.69 -21.34
CA ILE A 366 5.44 -1.30 -21.04
C ILE A 366 5.23 -2.53 -20.15
N THR A 367 5.81 -3.67 -20.55
CA THR A 367 5.72 -4.93 -19.80
C THR A 367 7.05 -5.39 -19.20
N ASN A 368 8.17 -4.92 -19.74
CA ASN A 368 9.49 -5.18 -19.19
C ASN A 368 9.74 -4.31 -17.96
N HIS A 369 9.93 -4.93 -16.80
CA HIS A 369 10.10 -4.24 -15.52
C HIS A 369 11.37 -3.36 -15.44
N LYS A 370 12.33 -3.50 -16.35
CA LYS A 370 13.56 -2.70 -16.40
C LYS A 370 13.51 -1.57 -17.41
N GLU A 371 12.54 -1.60 -18.31
CA GLU A 371 12.39 -0.59 -19.35
C GLU A 371 11.98 0.75 -18.73
N LEU A 372 12.43 1.85 -19.35
CA LEU A 372 12.12 3.19 -18.89
C LEU A 372 10.69 3.57 -19.27
N VAL A 373 10.00 4.16 -18.32
CA VAL A 373 8.67 4.75 -18.45
C VAL A 373 8.83 6.25 -18.35
N TYR A 374 8.03 6.96 -19.13
CA TYR A 374 7.95 8.42 -19.16
C TYR A 374 6.56 8.86 -18.75
N GLU A 375 6.48 9.82 -17.83
CA GLU A 375 5.23 10.34 -17.29
C GLU A 375 5.34 11.85 -17.12
N ARG A 376 4.24 12.57 -17.37
CA ARG A 376 4.19 14.02 -17.19
C ARG A 376 3.36 14.38 -15.97
N VAL A 377 3.89 15.21 -15.09
CA VAL A 377 3.17 15.79 -13.94
C VAL A 377 3.25 17.31 -14.04
N GLY A 378 2.13 17.95 -14.37
CA GLY A 378 2.11 19.38 -14.69
C GLY A 378 3.05 19.69 -15.86
N SER A 379 3.98 20.62 -15.66
CA SER A 379 5.00 21.01 -16.62
C SER A 379 6.26 20.14 -16.59
N PHE A 380 6.31 19.10 -15.77
CA PHE A 380 7.55 18.34 -15.55
C PHE A 380 7.46 16.94 -16.17
N LEU A 381 8.57 16.50 -16.75
CA LEU A 381 8.74 15.15 -17.30
C LEU A 381 9.53 14.28 -16.32
N PHE A 382 9.02 13.08 -16.06
CA PHE A 382 9.65 12.07 -15.21
C PHE A 382 10.00 10.83 -16.02
N SER A 383 11.13 10.21 -15.70
CA SER A 383 11.60 8.94 -16.23
C SER A 383 12.03 8.03 -15.08
N PHE A 384 11.57 6.78 -15.11
CA PHE A 384 11.91 5.75 -14.11
C PHE A 384 11.71 4.35 -14.71
N ALA A 385 12.31 3.33 -14.12
CA ALA A 385 12.09 1.95 -14.58
C ALA A 385 10.64 1.50 -14.29
N ALA A 386 10.00 0.77 -15.22
CA ALA A 386 8.60 0.35 -15.11
C ALA A 386 8.28 -0.45 -13.83
N GLY A 387 9.26 -1.20 -13.34
CA GLY A 387 9.20 -1.95 -12.09
C GLY A 387 9.23 -1.10 -10.83
N SER A 388 9.80 0.12 -10.89
CA SER A 388 9.94 1.03 -9.77
C SER A 388 8.60 1.60 -9.30
N PHE A 389 8.61 2.19 -8.11
CA PHE A 389 7.45 2.90 -7.58
C PHE A 389 7.36 4.29 -8.19
N PHE A 390 6.17 4.61 -8.68
CA PHE A 390 5.70 5.95 -9.00
C PHE A 390 4.18 5.92 -8.89
N GLN A 391 3.57 7.04 -8.56
CA GLN A 391 2.14 7.11 -8.30
C GLN A 391 1.33 6.54 -9.48
N ASN A 392 0.30 5.75 -9.16
CA ASN A 392 -0.45 4.99 -10.17
C ASN A 392 -1.65 5.76 -10.72
N ASN A 393 -1.94 6.95 -10.19
CA ASN A 393 -2.99 7.83 -10.68
C ASN A 393 -2.34 9.17 -11.01
N ASN A 394 -1.95 9.35 -12.27
CA ASN A 394 -1.32 10.60 -12.68
C ASN A 394 -2.29 11.79 -12.58
N SER A 395 -3.58 11.57 -12.85
CA SER A 395 -4.56 12.66 -12.96
C SER A 395 -4.70 13.53 -11.70
N ILE A 396 -4.53 12.95 -10.51
CA ILE A 396 -4.65 13.68 -9.24
C ILE A 396 -3.31 14.25 -8.73
N LEU A 397 -2.18 13.93 -9.36
CA LEU A 397 -0.87 14.42 -8.90
C LEU A 397 -0.77 15.94 -8.98
N ILE A 398 -1.39 16.56 -9.99
CA ILE A 398 -1.43 18.02 -10.12
C ILE A 398 -2.19 18.63 -8.93
N PRO A 399 -3.46 18.27 -8.65
CA PRO A 399 -4.15 18.73 -7.43
C PRO A 399 -3.40 18.46 -6.13
N LEU A 400 -2.70 17.32 -6.01
CA LEU A 400 -1.93 16.97 -4.83
C LEU A 400 -0.73 17.89 -4.64
N THR A 401 0.11 18.08 -5.67
CA THR A 401 1.31 18.92 -5.57
C THR A 401 0.96 20.39 -5.47
N GLU A 402 -0.12 20.84 -6.13
CA GLU A 402 -0.67 22.18 -5.97
C GLU A 402 -1.16 22.43 -4.53
N TYR A 403 -1.91 21.49 -3.94
CA TYR A 403 -2.31 21.62 -2.55
C TYR A 403 -1.11 21.64 -1.60
N VAL A 404 -0.11 20.78 -1.80
CA VAL A 404 1.11 20.81 -0.98
C VAL A 404 1.82 22.16 -1.11
N LYS A 405 1.90 22.71 -2.32
CA LYS A 405 2.45 24.06 -2.56
C LYS A 405 1.68 25.14 -1.81
N GLU A 406 0.35 25.18 -1.96
CA GLU A 406 -0.52 26.15 -1.29
C GLU A 406 -0.48 26.00 0.23
N ALA A 407 -0.42 24.76 0.72
CA ALA A 407 -0.27 24.45 2.11
C ALA A 407 1.09 24.92 2.66
N ILE A 408 2.17 24.88 1.88
CA ILE A 408 3.45 25.44 2.33
C ILE A 408 3.42 26.97 2.32
N PHE A 409 2.81 27.57 1.28
CA PHE A 409 2.76 29.01 1.05
C PHE A 409 1.32 29.56 1.07
N PRO A 410 0.64 29.54 2.24
CA PRO A 410 -0.74 29.99 2.32
C PRO A 410 -0.86 31.48 1.96
N PRO A 411 -1.84 31.88 1.11
CA PRO A 411 -2.03 33.27 0.72
C PRO A 411 -2.21 34.19 1.93
N GLY A 412 -1.51 35.31 1.95
CA GLY A 412 -1.60 36.32 3.03
C GLY A 412 -0.91 35.93 4.33
N SER A 413 -0.18 34.81 4.38
CA SER A 413 0.59 34.44 5.57
C SER A 413 1.75 35.41 5.82
N THR A 414 1.87 35.85 7.07
CA THR A 414 2.99 36.65 7.57
C THR A 414 4.10 35.81 8.20
N ALA A 415 3.95 34.48 8.23
CA ALA A 415 4.94 33.57 8.77
C ALA A 415 6.24 33.61 7.94
N LYS A 416 7.37 33.24 8.56
CA LYS A 416 8.65 33.14 7.86
C LYS A 416 8.51 32.16 6.69
N ARG A 417 8.73 32.65 5.47
CA ARG A 417 8.65 31.84 4.24
C ARG A 417 9.85 30.89 4.17
N PRO A 418 9.67 29.57 4.02
CA PRO A 418 10.78 28.66 3.77
C PRO A 418 11.37 28.93 2.38
N THR A 419 12.69 28.98 2.28
CA THR A 419 13.43 29.17 1.01
C THR A 419 14.07 27.88 0.50
N HIS A 420 14.19 26.88 1.37
CA HIS A 420 14.75 25.57 1.04
C HIS A 420 13.69 24.46 1.18
N LEU A 421 13.73 23.47 0.31
CA LEU A 421 12.91 22.26 0.40
C LEU A 421 13.78 21.03 0.67
N VAL A 422 13.37 20.20 1.60
CA VAL A 422 13.92 18.86 1.81
C VAL A 422 12.82 17.83 1.57
N ASP A 423 12.91 17.11 0.47
CA ASP A 423 12.01 16.01 0.10
C ASP A 423 12.57 14.69 0.65
N THR A 424 11.95 14.16 1.70
CA THR A 424 12.37 12.91 2.35
C THR A 424 11.55 11.74 1.85
N TYR A 425 12.21 10.60 1.64
CA TYR A 425 11.65 9.46 0.90
C TYR A 425 11.28 9.85 -0.54
N CYS A 426 12.11 10.69 -1.17
CA CYS A 426 11.74 11.40 -2.39
C CYS A 426 11.48 10.50 -3.60
N GLY A 427 11.87 9.21 -3.56
CA GLY A 427 11.76 8.30 -4.69
C GLY A 427 12.45 8.89 -5.93
N SER A 428 11.71 9.00 -7.03
CA SER A 428 12.17 9.62 -8.29
C SER A 428 12.05 11.15 -8.34
N GLY A 429 11.77 11.79 -7.21
CA GLY A 429 11.80 13.25 -7.02
C GLY A 429 10.47 13.96 -7.27
N LEU A 430 9.32 13.33 -7.04
CA LEU A 430 8.00 13.90 -7.36
C LEU A 430 7.82 15.31 -6.75
N PHE A 431 7.88 15.42 -5.41
CA PHE A 431 7.66 16.70 -4.72
C PHE A 431 8.83 17.65 -4.92
N GLY A 432 10.08 17.16 -4.79
CA GLY A 432 11.28 17.96 -4.99
C GLY A 432 11.31 18.68 -6.35
N ILE A 433 10.92 18.00 -7.44
CA ILE A 433 10.89 18.58 -8.78
C ILE A 433 9.67 19.47 -8.98
N THR A 434 8.47 18.99 -8.65
CA THR A 434 7.22 19.73 -8.92
C THR A 434 7.08 21.01 -8.10
N LEU A 435 7.65 21.04 -6.89
CA LEU A 435 7.65 22.22 -6.02
C LEU A 435 8.88 23.12 -6.24
N SER A 436 9.85 22.68 -7.05
CA SER A 436 11.16 23.33 -7.15
C SER A 436 11.12 24.81 -7.52
N THR A 437 10.09 25.26 -8.25
CA THR A 437 9.96 26.66 -8.70
C THR A 437 9.73 27.64 -7.56
N GLU A 438 9.25 27.16 -6.41
CA GLU A 438 8.95 27.99 -5.25
C GLU A 438 10.12 28.13 -4.25
N PHE A 439 11.19 27.36 -4.47
CA PHE A 439 12.33 27.26 -3.56
C PHE A 439 13.64 27.64 -4.25
N GLU A 440 14.55 28.24 -3.48
CA GLU A 440 15.89 28.60 -3.92
C GLU A 440 16.78 27.35 -4.06
N ARG A 441 16.61 26.38 -3.16
CA ARG A 441 17.31 25.10 -3.19
C ARG A 441 16.40 23.95 -2.79
N VAL A 442 16.65 22.79 -3.37
CA VAL A 442 15.92 21.55 -3.09
C VAL A 442 16.90 20.44 -2.80
N ALA A 443 16.72 19.75 -1.68
CA ALA A 443 17.37 18.47 -1.40
C ALA A 443 16.35 17.35 -1.50
N GLY A 444 16.71 16.23 -2.12
CA GLY A 444 15.96 14.98 -2.03
C GLY A 444 16.79 13.90 -1.36
N VAL A 445 16.20 13.18 -0.40
CA VAL A 445 16.86 12.09 0.33
C VAL A 445 16.06 10.81 0.19
N GLU A 446 16.74 9.75 -0.23
CA GLU A 446 16.14 8.43 -0.44
C GLU A 446 17.17 7.34 -0.14
N ILE A 447 16.70 6.19 0.35
CA ILE A 447 17.58 5.06 0.72
C ILE A 447 17.99 4.21 -0.49
N THR A 448 17.19 4.28 -1.56
CA THR A 448 17.38 3.50 -2.77
C THR A 448 18.20 4.25 -3.82
N ALA A 449 19.39 3.74 -4.16
CA ALA A 449 20.28 4.34 -5.15
C ALA A 449 19.65 4.48 -6.56
N ASP A 450 18.84 3.50 -6.98
CA ASP A 450 18.15 3.53 -8.28
C ASP A 450 17.15 4.71 -8.34
N SER A 451 16.45 4.97 -7.24
CA SER A 451 15.51 6.09 -7.12
C SER A 451 16.25 7.44 -7.19
N ILE A 452 17.38 7.58 -6.51
CA ILE A 452 18.23 8.78 -6.61
C ILE A 452 18.80 8.98 -8.02
N THR A 453 19.18 7.89 -8.69
CA THR A 453 19.63 7.96 -10.09
C THR A 453 18.52 8.48 -10.99
N ALA A 454 17.28 7.99 -10.81
CA ALA A 454 16.12 8.51 -11.52
C ALA A 454 15.86 9.98 -11.16
N ALA A 455 15.91 10.36 -9.89
CA ALA A 455 15.68 11.74 -9.45
C ALA A 455 16.69 12.73 -10.03
N LYS A 456 17.99 12.38 -10.07
CA LYS A 456 19.03 13.18 -10.74
C LYS A 456 18.77 13.33 -12.23
N LYS A 457 18.41 12.23 -12.91
CA LYS A 457 18.04 12.26 -14.33
C LYS A 457 16.82 13.16 -14.55
N ASN A 458 15.79 13.03 -13.72
CA ASN A 458 14.58 13.84 -13.81
C ASN A 458 14.88 15.32 -13.57
N ALA A 459 15.71 15.66 -12.59
CA ALA A 459 16.13 17.04 -12.37
C ALA A 459 16.87 17.60 -13.60
N ALA A 460 17.81 16.85 -14.18
CA ALA A 460 18.52 17.26 -15.39
C ALA A 460 17.58 17.43 -16.60
N MET A 461 16.68 16.47 -16.84
CA MET A 461 15.69 16.55 -17.93
C MET A 461 14.78 17.78 -17.82
N ASN A 462 14.60 18.32 -16.62
CA ASN A 462 13.79 19.52 -16.38
C ASN A 462 14.64 20.79 -16.14
N GLY A 463 15.96 20.75 -16.36
CA GLY A 463 16.84 21.91 -16.19
C GLY A 463 17.01 22.38 -14.74
N LEU A 464 16.88 21.48 -13.77
CA LEU A 464 16.89 21.79 -12.32
C LEU A 464 18.18 21.34 -11.62
N GLN A 465 19.17 20.84 -12.35
CA GLN A 465 20.38 20.26 -11.77
C GLN A 465 21.17 21.24 -10.88
N ASP A 466 21.14 22.54 -11.18
CA ASP A 466 21.99 23.53 -10.48
C ASP A 466 21.45 23.94 -9.10
N LYS A 467 20.14 23.74 -8.86
CA LYS A 467 19.50 24.07 -7.58
C LYS A 467 19.01 22.87 -6.79
N THR A 468 19.20 21.66 -7.33
CA THR A 468 18.77 20.41 -6.69
C THR A 468 19.97 19.60 -6.23
N THR A 469 19.85 18.94 -5.08
CA THR A 469 20.85 18.02 -4.55
C THR A 469 20.16 16.72 -4.15
N TRP A 470 20.66 15.58 -4.64
CA TRP A 470 20.02 14.27 -4.44
C TRP A 470 20.95 13.32 -3.71
N LEU A 471 20.58 12.95 -2.49
CA LEU A 471 21.41 12.22 -1.53
C LEU A 471 20.88 10.80 -1.31
N CYS A 472 21.77 9.81 -1.48
CA CYS A 472 21.49 8.43 -1.09
C CYS A 472 21.86 8.27 0.39
N GLY A 473 20.89 8.42 1.28
CA GLY A 473 21.09 8.40 2.73
C GLY A 473 20.63 7.10 3.37
N LYS A 474 21.30 6.67 4.45
CA LYS A 474 20.73 5.62 5.32
C LYS A 474 19.64 6.22 6.22
N ALA A 475 18.66 5.41 6.62
CA ALA A 475 17.53 5.87 7.44
C ALA A 475 17.97 6.59 8.74
N GLU A 476 19.09 6.15 9.32
CA GLU A 476 19.63 6.67 10.57
C GLU A 476 20.33 8.04 10.43
N GLN A 477 20.59 8.50 9.20
CA GLN A 477 21.27 9.76 8.90
C GLN A 477 20.64 10.44 7.68
N ILE A 478 19.30 10.45 7.60
CA ILE A 478 18.56 11.10 6.50
C ILE A 478 18.89 12.59 6.40
N PHE A 479 19.08 13.26 7.55
CA PHE A 479 19.47 14.67 7.58
C PHE A 479 20.99 14.88 7.62
N GLY A 480 21.78 13.80 7.65
CA GLY A 480 23.23 13.88 7.62
C GLY A 480 23.73 14.42 6.29
N GLY A 481 24.65 15.40 6.30
CA GLY A 481 25.16 16.03 5.09
C GLY A 481 24.34 17.25 4.64
N LEU A 482 23.09 17.41 5.09
CA LEU A 482 22.25 18.56 4.69
C LEU A 482 22.82 19.91 5.16
N PRO A 483 23.28 20.09 6.42
CA PRO A 483 23.92 21.33 6.84
C PRO A 483 25.16 21.68 6.01
N GLU A 484 25.97 20.69 5.65
CA GLU A 484 27.16 20.86 4.81
C GLU A 484 26.80 21.29 3.37
N GLN A 485 25.60 20.94 2.91
CA GLN A 485 25.03 21.41 1.62
C GLN A 485 24.26 22.73 1.76
N GLY A 486 24.29 23.38 2.93
CA GLY A 486 23.66 24.68 3.17
C GLY A 486 22.18 24.64 3.53
N PHE A 487 21.65 23.48 3.94
CA PHE A 487 20.27 23.34 4.42
C PHE A 487 20.20 23.46 5.95
N ALA A 488 19.39 24.40 6.42
CA ALA A 488 19.09 24.59 7.84
C ALA A 488 17.57 24.60 8.05
N GLY A 489 17.08 24.01 9.14
CA GLY A 489 15.64 23.86 9.35
C GLY A 489 14.89 25.18 9.46
N ASP A 490 15.49 26.20 10.07
CA ASP A 490 14.89 27.52 10.18
C ASP A 490 14.77 28.27 8.83
N HIS A 491 15.27 27.69 7.74
CA HIS A 491 15.05 28.13 6.35
C HIS A 491 14.24 27.13 5.51
N SER A 492 13.94 25.94 6.05
CA SER A 492 13.50 24.80 5.27
C SER A 492 12.04 24.41 5.52
N CYS A 493 11.40 23.93 4.47
CA CYS A 493 10.24 23.05 4.53
C CYS A 493 10.72 21.60 4.33
N VAL A 494 10.14 20.65 5.07
CA VAL A 494 10.37 19.22 4.85
C VAL A 494 9.10 18.57 4.34
N VAL A 495 9.16 17.88 3.21
CA VAL A 495 8.10 16.98 2.73
C VAL A 495 8.48 15.55 3.11
N ILE A 496 7.50 14.78 3.59
CA ILE A 496 7.69 13.42 4.10
C ILE A 496 6.68 12.53 3.39
N ASP A 497 7.16 11.57 2.58
CA ASP A 497 6.31 10.56 1.90
C ASP A 497 6.79 9.14 2.22
N PRO A 498 6.63 8.67 3.47
CA PRO A 498 7.24 7.43 3.93
C PRO A 498 6.48 6.19 3.41
N PRO A 499 7.08 5.00 3.49
CA PRO A 499 6.39 3.75 3.17
C PRO A 499 5.18 3.52 4.10
N ARG A 500 4.33 2.53 3.77
CA ARG A 500 3.12 2.16 4.54
C ARG A 500 3.31 1.90 6.04
N LYS A 501 4.54 1.68 6.51
CA LYS A 501 4.87 1.50 7.93
C LYS A 501 5.00 2.83 8.71
N GLY A 502 4.96 3.96 8.00
CA GLY A 502 5.27 5.27 8.54
C GLY A 502 6.77 5.49 8.72
N CYS A 503 7.11 6.51 9.48
CA CYS A 503 8.45 6.85 9.91
C CYS A 503 8.88 5.99 11.11
N ASP A 504 10.19 5.77 11.24
CA ASP A 504 10.76 5.22 12.46
C ASP A 504 11.12 6.34 13.44
N THR A 505 11.33 5.98 14.71
CA THR A 505 11.70 6.94 15.75
C THR A 505 12.99 7.70 15.42
N PRO A 506 14.08 7.06 14.93
CA PRO A 506 15.29 7.79 14.52
C PRO A 506 15.04 8.89 13.49
N PHE A 507 14.18 8.67 12.49
CA PHE A 507 13.81 9.71 11.54
C PHE A 507 13.07 10.87 12.22
N LEU A 508 12.06 10.57 13.04
CA LEU A 508 11.27 11.61 13.73
C LEU A 508 12.13 12.44 14.71
N GLU A 509 13.09 11.81 15.37
CA GLU A 509 14.08 12.50 16.20
C GLU A 509 14.98 13.43 15.40
N GLN A 510 15.48 12.97 14.24
CA GLN A 510 16.26 13.82 13.33
C GLN A 510 15.44 14.99 12.81
N LEU A 511 14.17 14.79 12.45
CA LEU A 511 13.27 15.85 12.01
C LEU A 511 13.05 16.91 13.10
N LEU A 512 12.83 16.48 14.35
CA LEU A 512 12.73 17.39 15.50
C LEU A 512 14.01 18.18 15.72
N ALA A 513 15.18 17.54 15.57
CA ALA A 513 16.47 18.18 15.71
C ALA A 513 16.78 19.16 14.56
N PHE A 514 16.41 18.80 13.33
CA PHE A 514 16.53 19.67 12.16
C PHE A 514 15.65 20.90 12.32
N LYS A 515 14.46 20.76 12.94
CA LYS A 515 13.53 21.83 13.30
C LYS A 515 13.11 22.70 12.09
N PRO A 516 12.50 22.12 11.04
CA PRO A 516 12.00 22.88 9.90
C PRO A 516 10.90 23.89 10.25
N LEU A 517 10.77 24.98 9.49
CA LEU A 517 9.65 25.92 9.65
C LEU A 517 8.29 25.24 9.39
N THR A 518 8.28 24.28 8.48
CA THR A 518 7.08 23.55 8.06
C THR A 518 7.45 22.11 7.74
N ALA A 519 6.61 21.17 8.17
CA ALA A 519 6.70 19.78 7.77
C ALA A 519 5.37 19.36 7.13
N VAL A 520 5.42 18.83 5.91
CA VAL A 520 4.25 18.30 5.21
C VAL A 520 4.38 16.78 5.15
N TYR A 521 3.51 16.08 5.85
CA TYR A 521 3.48 14.63 5.89
C TYR A 521 2.42 14.11 4.92
N VAL A 522 2.85 13.52 3.81
CA VAL A 522 2.02 12.80 2.84
C VAL A 522 2.04 11.30 3.19
N SER A 523 0.88 10.63 3.21
CA SER A 523 0.84 9.22 3.55
C SER A 523 -0.29 8.45 2.89
N CYS A 524 0.04 7.26 2.40
CA CYS A 524 -0.93 6.24 1.97
C CYS A 524 -1.45 5.34 3.09
N ASN A 525 -0.94 5.50 4.33
CA ASN A 525 -1.47 4.83 5.52
C ASN A 525 -1.72 5.85 6.64
N VAL A 526 -2.98 6.31 6.70
CA VAL A 526 -3.45 7.34 7.64
C VAL A 526 -3.25 6.94 9.11
N HIS A 527 -3.26 5.63 9.43
CA HIS A 527 -3.14 5.15 10.80
C HIS A 527 -1.70 5.29 11.34
N THR A 528 -0.70 4.97 10.51
CA THR A 528 0.71 5.19 10.87
C THR A 528 1.07 6.67 10.82
N GLN A 529 0.47 7.45 9.91
CA GLN A 529 0.64 8.91 9.91
C GLN A 529 0.12 9.53 11.21
N ALA A 530 -1.08 9.14 11.65
CA ALA A 530 -1.67 9.61 12.91
C ALA A 530 -0.73 9.33 14.10
N ARG A 531 -0.20 8.10 14.19
CA ARG A 531 0.80 7.72 15.20
C ARG A 531 2.02 8.63 15.17
N ASP A 532 2.61 8.82 14.00
CA ASP A 532 3.87 9.55 13.85
C ASP A 532 3.70 11.04 14.16
N ILE A 533 2.65 11.66 13.63
CA ILE A 533 2.34 13.06 13.91
C ILE A 533 1.98 13.26 15.39
N GLY A 534 1.23 12.33 15.97
CA GLY A 534 0.89 12.36 17.39
C GLY A 534 2.11 12.31 18.30
N TRP A 535 3.04 11.41 18.00
CA TRP A 535 4.35 11.33 18.67
C TRP A 535 5.15 12.63 18.47
N PHE A 536 5.25 13.10 17.23
CA PHE A 536 6.07 14.27 16.87
C PHE A 536 5.60 15.55 17.56
N ILE A 537 4.28 15.80 17.59
CA ILE A 537 3.69 16.96 18.28
C ILE A 537 3.95 16.86 19.78
N THR A 538 3.68 15.68 20.37
CA THR A 538 3.88 15.47 21.81
C THR A 538 5.35 15.68 22.23
N GLU A 539 6.29 15.16 21.45
CA GLU A 539 7.71 15.32 21.74
C GLU A 539 8.22 16.73 21.44
N SER A 540 7.67 17.41 20.44
CA SER A 540 8.00 18.80 20.16
C SER A 540 7.62 19.73 21.32
N GLU A 541 6.46 19.50 21.94
CA GLU A 541 5.99 20.31 23.08
C GLU A 541 6.87 20.10 24.31
N LYS A 542 7.29 18.84 24.57
CA LYS A 542 8.22 18.52 25.66
C LYS A 542 9.58 19.19 25.45
N ARG A 543 10.19 19.01 24.28
CA ARG A 543 11.51 19.59 23.94
C ARG A 543 11.48 21.10 23.79
N GLY A 544 10.31 21.63 23.47
CA GLY A 544 10.02 23.04 23.37
C GLY A 544 10.11 23.78 24.68
N GLU A 545 9.83 23.11 25.80
CA GLU A 545 9.84 23.68 27.16
C GLU A 545 9.05 25.00 27.25
N GLY A 546 7.91 25.07 26.56
CA GLY A 546 7.07 26.26 26.51
C GLY A 546 7.59 27.41 25.65
N LYS A 547 8.68 27.23 24.89
CA LYS A 547 9.25 28.25 23.97
C LYS A 547 8.88 28.03 22.51
N TRP A 548 8.64 26.78 22.12
CA TRP A 548 8.19 26.44 20.77
C TRP A 548 7.50 25.08 20.78
N ARG A 549 6.73 24.78 19.74
CA ARG A 549 6.18 23.44 19.49
C ARG A 549 5.79 23.29 18.02
N TYR A 550 5.48 22.07 17.59
CA TYR A 550 4.76 21.88 16.33
C TYR A 550 3.26 21.77 16.58
N GLU A 551 2.49 22.35 15.67
CA GLU A 551 1.03 22.24 15.63
C GLU A 551 0.59 21.63 14.31
N LEU A 552 -0.41 20.76 14.35
CA LEU A 552 -1.07 20.24 13.15
C LEU A 552 -2.04 21.31 12.65
N GLU A 553 -1.62 22.08 11.64
CA GLU A 553 -2.38 23.19 11.07
C GLU A 553 -3.58 22.69 10.26
N SER A 554 -3.37 21.66 9.43
CA SER A 554 -4.42 21.11 8.60
C SER A 554 -4.22 19.63 8.32
N LEU A 555 -5.33 18.96 8.01
CA LEU A 555 -5.37 17.54 7.67
C LEU A 555 -6.43 17.29 6.61
N ARG A 556 -6.06 16.65 5.51
CA ARG A 556 -6.92 16.43 4.35
C ARG A 556 -6.66 15.10 3.69
N GLY A 557 -7.72 14.46 3.18
CA GLY A 557 -7.62 13.28 2.33
C GLY A 557 -7.51 13.60 0.83
N PHE A 558 -6.90 12.70 0.07
CA PHE A 558 -6.81 12.69 -1.39
C PHE A 558 -7.24 11.32 -1.91
N ASP A 559 -8.08 11.34 -2.94
CA ASP A 559 -8.51 10.11 -3.58
C ASP A 559 -7.57 9.68 -4.72
N LEU A 560 -6.41 9.11 -4.38
CA LEU A 560 -5.52 8.52 -5.40
C LEU A 560 -6.06 7.22 -5.98
N PHE A 561 -7.05 6.59 -5.33
CA PHE A 561 -7.59 5.30 -5.73
C PHE A 561 -9.13 5.31 -5.70
N PRO A 562 -9.78 6.02 -6.64
CA PRO A 562 -11.24 5.98 -6.79
C PRO A 562 -11.75 4.54 -6.86
N GLN A 563 -12.98 4.32 -6.39
CA GLN A 563 -13.63 2.99 -6.33
C GLN A 563 -13.05 2.03 -5.28
N THR A 564 -11.98 2.41 -4.60
CA THR A 564 -11.39 1.66 -3.48
C THR A 564 -11.60 2.41 -2.17
N ALA A 565 -11.50 1.72 -1.03
CA ALA A 565 -11.55 2.34 0.28
C ALA A 565 -10.26 3.09 0.67
N HIS A 566 -9.18 2.98 -0.12
CA HIS A 566 -7.92 3.64 0.16
C HIS A 566 -8.04 5.16 0.07
N VAL A 567 -7.39 5.85 1.01
CA VAL A 567 -7.24 7.30 1.05
C VAL A 567 -5.79 7.62 1.31
N GLU A 568 -5.25 8.55 0.54
CA GLU A 568 -3.99 9.21 0.89
C GLU A 568 -4.30 10.47 1.68
N SER A 569 -3.40 10.91 2.54
CA SER A 569 -3.63 12.07 3.40
C SER A 569 -2.42 12.97 3.46
N VAL A 570 -2.69 14.25 3.62
CA VAL A 570 -1.68 15.29 3.83
C VAL A 570 -1.95 15.97 5.16
N GLY A 571 -1.00 15.82 6.10
CA GLY A 571 -0.96 16.56 7.36
C GLY A 571 0.10 17.66 7.29
N VAL A 572 -0.28 18.89 7.62
CA VAL A 572 0.60 20.06 7.56
C VAL A 572 0.94 20.48 8.99
N LEU A 573 2.22 20.45 9.34
CA LEU A 573 2.71 20.86 10.65
C LEU A 573 3.49 22.15 10.56
N ARG A 574 3.24 23.07 11.49
CA ARG A 574 3.96 24.33 11.63
C ARG A 574 4.75 24.39 12.91
N LEU A 575 5.96 24.91 12.82
CA LEU A 575 6.69 25.35 14.00
C LEU A 575 6.04 26.65 14.50
N VAL A 576 5.63 26.65 15.76
CA VAL A 576 5.07 27.80 16.47
C VAL A 576 6.03 28.18 17.58
N GLU A 577 6.44 29.44 17.62
CA GLU A 577 7.15 30.01 18.76
C GLU A 577 6.13 30.49 19.79
N LEU A 578 6.41 30.19 21.06
CA LEU A 578 5.56 30.52 22.19
C LEU A 578 6.26 31.63 22.97
N ASN A 579 5.52 32.72 23.22
CA ASN A 579 6.00 33.91 23.93
C ASN A 579 6.11 33.69 25.44
#